data_AF-A0ABD5DTX2-F1
#
_entry.id   AF-A0ABD5DTX2-F1
#
_cell.length_a   1.000
_cell.length_b   1.000
_cell.length_c   1.000
_cell.angle_alpha   90.00
_cell.angle_beta   90.00
_cell.angle_gamma   90.00
#
_symmetry.space_group_name_H-M   'P 1'
#
loop_
_entity.id
_entity.type
_entity.pdbx_description
1 polymer ?
#
loop_
_entity_poly.entity_id
_entity_poly.type
_entity_poly.pdbx_seq_one_letter_code
_entity_poly.pdbx_strand_id
1 'polypeptide(L)'
;TITRALLHSGANIKEMNLVRRHLSAVKGGKLATMAQPARIVSLIISDVPGDNPTDVASGPTVADNSAPRDALRVLQRYGITIPKPVSERLNQPAGPMENAATGEVRLIA
;
A
#
# COMPACT_ATOMS: atom_id res chain seq x y z
N THR A 1 9.49 -14.81 3.62
CA THR A 1 9.22 -13.37 3.39
C THR A 1 8.13 -12.91 4.33
N ILE A 2 8.03 -11.60 4.60
CA ILE A 2 6.96 -11.04 5.46
C ILE A 2 5.56 -11.42 4.94
N THR A 3 5.36 -11.42 3.62
CA THR A 3 4.12 -11.87 2.98
C THR A 3 3.78 -13.32 3.31
N ARG A 4 4.76 -14.23 3.28
CA ARG A 4 4.55 -15.63 3.63
C ARG A 4 4.18 -15.77 5.11
N ALA A 5 4.86 -15.05 6.00
CA ALA A 5 4.55 -15.06 7.43
C ALA A 5 3.10 -14.61 7.68
N LEU A 6 2.67 -13.48 7.13
CA LEU A 6 1.29 -12.99 7.24
C LEU A 6 0.25 -14.02 6.77
N LEU A 7 0.52 -14.68 5.64
CA LEU A 7 -0.36 -15.73 5.12
C LEU A 7 -0.46 -16.92 6.08
N HIS A 8 0.66 -17.38 6.65
CA HIS A 8 0.66 -18.53 7.59
C HIS A 8 0.04 -18.16 8.95
N SER A 9 0.07 -16.87 9.32
CA SER A 9 -0.58 -16.35 10.53
C SER A 9 -2.09 -16.14 10.39
N GLY A 10 -2.67 -16.35 9.20
CA GLY A 10 -4.09 -16.12 8.94
C GLY A 10 -4.49 -14.64 8.88
N ALA A 11 -3.55 -13.75 8.52
CA ALA A 11 -3.86 -12.34 8.30
C ALA A 11 -4.84 -12.19 7.12
N ASN A 12 -5.83 -11.31 7.26
CA ASN A 12 -6.79 -11.10 6.18
C ASN A 12 -6.16 -10.29 5.03
N ILE A 13 -6.80 -10.33 3.86
CA ILE A 13 -6.25 -9.67 2.66
C ILE A 13 -6.05 -8.16 2.83
N LYS A 14 -6.91 -7.48 3.62
CA LYS A 14 -6.79 -6.04 3.87
C LYS A 14 -5.53 -5.73 4.69
N GLU A 15 -5.26 -6.52 5.73
CA GLU A 15 -4.06 -6.43 6.54
C GLU A 15 -2.80 -6.75 5.74
N MET A 16 -2.86 -7.79 4.90
CA MET A 16 -1.76 -8.14 3.99
C MET A 16 -1.47 -7.00 3.01
N ASN A 17 -2.50 -6.41 2.39
CA ASN A 17 -2.37 -5.29 1.46
C ASN A 17 -1.78 -4.06 2.15
N LEU A 18 -2.27 -3.74 3.35
CA LEU A 18 -1.75 -2.65 4.18
C LEU A 18 -0.24 -2.79 4.38
N VAL A 19 0.23 -3.94 4.86
CA VAL A 19 1.68 -4.16 5.05
C VAL A 19 2.43 -4.08 3.72
N ARG A 20 1.91 -4.70 2.65
CA ARG A 20 2.57 -4.69 1.33
C ARG A 20 2.71 -3.29 0.74
N ARG A 21 1.75 -2.38 0.95
CA ARG A 21 1.84 -0.99 0.47
C ARG A 21 2.94 -0.23 1.20
N HIS A 22 3.02 -0.34 2.52
CA HIS A 22 4.03 0.34 3.32
C HIS A 22 5.46 -0.15 3.07
N LEU A 23 5.63 -1.44 2.73
CA LEU A 23 6.94 -2.04 2.43
C LEU A 23 7.36 -1.99 0.95
N SER A 24 6.50 -1.46 0.08
CA SER A 24 6.79 -1.32 -1.35
C SER A 24 7.33 0.06 -1.68
N ALA A 25 8.23 0.14 -2.67
CA ALA A 25 8.68 1.40 -3.25
C ALA A 25 7.61 2.06 -4.14
N VAL A 26 6.70 1.28 -4.74
CA VAL A 26 5.80 1.76 -5.81
C VAL A 26 4.30 1.66 -5.49
N LYS A 27 3.91 0.92 -4.45
CA LYS A 27 2.48 0.69 -4.11
C LYS A 27 1.95 1.80 -3.21
N GLY A 28 0.62 1.95 -3.12
CA GLY A 28 -0.03 2.96 -2.28
C GLY A 28 0.26 4.39 -2.74
N GLY A 29 0.11 4.65 -4.02
CA GLY A 29 0.30 5.98 -4.62
C GLY A 29 1.75 6.37 -4.91
N LYS A 30 2.74 5.62 -4.42
CA LYS A 30 4.16 6.00 -4.52
C LYS A 30 4.68 6.05 -5.96
N LEU A 31 4.18 5.19 -6.86
CA LEU A 31 4.53 5.31 -8.28
C LEU A 31 4.08 6.66 -8.84
N ALA A 32 2.90 7.13 -8.40
CA ALA A 32 2.40 8.41 -8.84
C ALA A 32 3.15 9.60 -8.22
N THR A 33 3.58 9.51 -6.96
CA THR A 33 4.53 10.48 -6.38
C THR A 33 5.82 10.54 -7.19
N MET A 34 6.42 9.39 -7.49
CA MET A 34 7.70 9.32 -8.23
C MET A 34 7.62 9.90 -9.65
N ALA A 35 6.43 9.88 -10.26
CA ALA A 35 6.21 10.42 -11.59
C ALA A 35 5.94 11.94 -11.60
N GLN A 36 5.80 12.60 -10.45
CA GLN A 36 5.61 14.05 -10.41
C GLN A 36 6.81 14.79 -11.04
N PRO A 37 6.55 15.87 -11.80
CA PRO A 37 5.26 16.53 -12.04
C PRO A 37 4.49 16.01 -13.28
N ALA A 38 4.88 14.87 -13.86
CA ALA A 38 4.23 14.36 -15.07
C ALA A 38 2.74 14.03 -14.84
N ARG A 39 1.92 14.20 -15.89
CA ARG A 39 0.52 13.78 -15.87
C ARG A 39 0.43 12.26 -15.83
N ILE A 40 -0.45 11.75 -14.97
CA ILE A 40 -0.73 10.32 -14.85
C ILE A 40 -2.19 10.07 -15.21
N VAL A 41 -2.44 9.05 -16.03
CA VAL A 41 -3.77 8.52 -16.31
C VAL A 41 -3.74 7.03 -16.03
N SER A 42 -4.56 6.58 -15.08
CA SER A 42 -4.70 5.17 -14.70
C SER A 42 -5.99 4.62 -15.28
N LEU A 43 -5.87 3.70 -16.24
CA LEU A 43 -6.98 2.92 -16.77
C LEU A 43 -6.91 1.54 -16.13
N ILE A 44 -7.91 1.18 -15.33
CA ILE A 44 -7.89 0.00 -14.46
C ILE A 44 -8.98 -0.98 -14.88
N ILE A 45 -8.60 -2.24 -15.07
CA ILE A 45 -9.53 -3.37 -15.15
C ILE A 45 -9.47 -4.09 -13.81
N SER A 46 -10.62 -4.26 -13.16
CA SER A 46 -10.70 -4.80 -11.80
C SER A 46 -11.16 -6.26 -11.80
N ASP A 47 -10.42 -7.11 -11.11
CA ASP A 47 -10.84 -8.45 -10.70
C ASP A 47 -11.16 -8.51 -9.18
N VAL A 48 -11.21 -7.34 -8.52
CA VAL A 48 -11.37 -7.22 -7.07
C VAL A 48 -12.84 -6.96 -6.74
N PRO A 49 -13.46 -7.73 -5.83
CA PRO A 49 -14.82 -7.47 -5.39
C PRO A 49 -15.01 -6.03 -4.87
N GLY A 50 -15.98 -5.32 -5.43
CA GLY A 50 -16.31 -3.93 -5.05
C GLY A 50 -15.45 -2.86 -5.72
N ASP A 51 -14.56 -3.24 -6.64
CA ASP A 51 -13.84 -2.36 -7.59
C ASP A 51 -13.11 -1.18 -6.96
N ASN A 52 -12.63 -1.33 -5.73
CA ASN A 52 -11.84 -0.30 -5.07
C ASN A 52 -10.47 -0.16 -5.77
N PRO A 53 -10.15 0.98 -6.41
CA PRO A 53 -8.90 1.16 -7.16
C PRO A 53 -7.64 1.05 -6.30
N THR A 54 -7.73 1.29 -4.98
CA THR A 54 -6.60 1.15 -4.05
C THR A 54 -6.20 -0.31 -3.80
N ASP A 55 -7.10 -1.25 -4.09
CA ASP A 55 -6.85 -2.67 -3.90
C ASP A 55 -6.29 -3.34 -5.17
N VAL A 56 -6.66 -2.86 -6.35
CA VAL A 56 -6.13 -3.36 -7.63
C VAL A 56 -4.63 -3.08 -7.72
N ALA A 57 -3.83 -4.13 -7.88
CA ALA A 57 -2.37 -4.09 -7.80
C ALA A 57 -1.80 -3.40 -6.53
N SER A 58 -2.62 -3.26 -5.48
CA SER A 58 -2.36 -2.44 -4.28
C SER A 58 -2.16 -0.95 -4.57
N GLY A 59 -2.88 -0.43 -5.57
CA GLY A 59 -3.02 1.00 -5.86
C GLY A 59 -1.69 1.73 -6.06
N PRO A 60 -0.85 1.37 -7.04
CA PRO A 60 0.44 2.05 -7.23
C PRO A 60 0.31 3.54 -7.55
N THR A 61 -0.78 3.92 -8.20
CA THR A 61 -1.10 5.29 -8.60
C THR A 61 -2.26 5.91 -7.82
N VAL A 62 -2.79 5.19 -6.83
CA VAL A 62 -3.95 5.60 -6.03
C VAL A 62 -3.51 5.76 -4.58
N ALA A 63 -3.85 6.90 -3.97
CA ALA A 63 -3.40 7.24 -2.62
C ALA A 63 -3.85 6.20 -1.57
N ASP A 64 -2.95 5.89 -0.65
CA ASP A 64 -3.22 5.08 0.54
C ASP A 64 -3.29 6.00 1.77
N ASN A 65 -4.45 6.08 2.40
CA ASN A 65 -4.68 6.94 3.57
C ASN A 65 -4.23 6.31 4.89
N SER A 66 -3.62 5.12 4.86
CA SER A 66 -3.08 4.47 6.06
C SER A 66 -1.68 4.94 6.43
N ALA A 67 -1.34 4.84 7.71
CA ALA A 67 -0.03 5.23 8.23
C ALA A 67 0.94 4.05 8.32
N PRO A 68 2.26 4.28 8.26
CA PRO A 68 3.27 3.21 8.46
C PRO A 68 3.09 2.45 9.78
N ARG A 69 2.64 3.15 10.82
CA ARG A 69 2.32 2.55 12.13
C ARG A 69 1.17 1.56 12.08
N ASP A 70 0.27 1.65 11.11
CA ASP A 70 -0.84 0.70 10.95
C ASP A 70 -0.31 -0.65 10.49
N ALA A 71 0.63 -0.66 9.53
CA ALA A 71 1.33 -1.87 9.10
C ALA A 71 2.17 -2.47 10.25
N LEU A 72 2.81 -1.64 11.07
CA LEU A 72 3.55 -2.14 12.25
C LEU A 72 2.61 -2.84 13.24
N ARG A 73 1.43 -2.26 13.53
CA ARG A 73 0.42 -2.85 14.42
C ARG A 73 -0.07 -4.21 13.91
N VAL A 74 -0.24 -4.38 12.60
CA VAL A 74 -0.57 -5.68 12.01
C VAL A 74 0.53 -6.70 12.25
N LEU A 75 1.79 -6.34 11.97
CA LEU A 75 2.92 -7.26 12.15
C LEU A 75 3.08 -7.69 13.62
N GLN A 76 2.86 -6.76 14.55
CA GLN A 76 2.88 -7.03 15.99
C GLN A 76 1.72 -7.94 16.43
N ARG A 77 0.50 -7.70 15.93
CA ARG A 77 -0.68 -8.53 16.22
C ARG A 77 -0.44 -10.01 15.91
N TYR A 78 0.27 -10.29 14.83
CA TYR A 78 0.58 -11.65 14.38
C TYR A 78 1.93 -12.19 14.89
N GLY A 79 2.64 -11.46 15.74
CA GLY A 79 3.92 -11.88 16.30
C GLY A 79 5.02 -12.05 15.25
N ILE A 80 4.95 -11.33 14.13
CA ILE A 80 5.89 -11.50 13.01
C ILE A 80 7.17 -10.71 13.31
N THR A 81 8.28 -11.43 13.48
CA THR A 81 9.61 -10.81 13.59
C THR A 81 10.02 -10.16 12.28
N ILE A 82 10.46 -8.91 12.35
CA ILE A 82 10.89 -8.12 11.19
C ILE A 82 12.33 -7.61 11.36
N PRO A 83 13.11 -7.48 10.26
CA PRO A 83 14.43 -6.87 10.30
C PRO A 83 14.40 -5.41 10.77
N LYS A 84 15.49 -4.94 11.38
CA LYS A 84 15.64 -3.56 11.87
C LYS A 84 15.32 -2.48 10.82
N PRO A 85 15.77 -2.58 9.54
CA PRO A 85 15.42 -1.57 8.53
C PRO A 85 13.90 -1.47 8.28
N VAL A 86 13.17 -2.58 8.42
CA VAL A 86 11.72 -2.61 8.26
C VAL A 86 11.05 -1.93 9.45
N SER A 87 11.48 -2.22 10.67
CA SER A 87 10.91 -1.57 11.86
C SER A 87 11.22 -0.08 11.90
N GLU A 88 12.43 0.35 11.51
CA GLU A 88 12.80 1.76 11.39
C GLU A 88 11.91 2.48 10.38
N ARG A 89 11.69 1.88 9.19
CA ARG A 89 10.80 2.44 8.16
C ARG A 89 9.36 2.59 8.66
N LEU A 90 8.82 1.59 9.36
CA LEU A 90 7.44 1.61 9.83
C LEU A 90 7.20 2.48 11.08
N ASN A 91 8.28 2.86 11.79
CA ASN A 91 8.21 3.79 12.93
C ASN A 91 8.28 5.27 12.54
N GLN A 92 8.61 5.57 11.28
CA GLN A 92 8.59 6.93 10.76
C GLN A 92 7.19 7.53 10.91
N PRO A 93 7.07 8.85 11.18
CA PRO A 93 5.78 9.51 11.13
C PRO A 93 5.15 9.29 9.76
N ALA A 94 3.81 9.32 9.70
CA ALA A 94 3.15 9.43 8.41
C ALA A 94 3.76 10.64 7.69
N GLY A 95 4.24 10.44 6.46
CA GLY A 95 4.66 11.57 5.63
C GLY A 95 3.49 12.53 5.46
N PRO A 96 3.72 13.73 4.91
CA PRO A 96 2.62 14.51 4.35
C PRO A 96 1.77 13.55 3.52
N MET A 97 0.44 13.66 3.58
CA MET A 97 -0.37 13.02 2.55
C MET A 97 0.13 13.61 1.24
N GLU A 98 1.03 12.90 0.56
CA GLU A 98 1.61 13.34 -0.69
C GLU A 98 0.41 13.50 -1.59
N ASN A 99 0.05 14.77 -1.84
CA ASN A 99 -1.15 15.19 -2.54
C ASN A 99 -1.48 14.11 -3.54
N ALA A 100 -2.57 13.37 -3.25
CA ALA A 100 -3.05 12.27 -4.07
C ALA A 100 -2.85 12.72 -5.49
N ALA A 101 -1.94 12.06 -6.20
CA ALA A 101 -1.53 12.51 -7.51
C ALA A 101 -2.81 12.87 -8.25
N THR A 102 -2.90 14.10 -8.72
CA THR A 102 -4.04 14.66 -9.47
C THR A 102 -4.16 13.99 -10.84
N GLY A 103 -3.73 12.73 -10.92
CA GLY A 103 -3.88 11.83 -12.03
C GLY A 103 -5.31 11.31 -12.07
N GLU A 104 -5.76 11.16 -13.29
CA GLU A 104 -7.08 10.66 -13.60
C GLU A 104 -7.11 9.15 -13.39
N VAL A 105 -8.07 8.65 -12.61
CA VAL A 105 -8.26 7.22 -12.38
C VAL A 105 -9.62 6.81 -12.95
N ARG A 106 -9.61 5.89 -13.91
CA ARG A 106 -10.82 5.36 -14.55
C ARG A 106 -10.83 3.84 -14.46
N LEU A 107 -11.91 3.29 -13.93
CA LEU A 107 -12.23 1.88 -14.11
C LEU A 107 -12.81 1.69 -15.52
N ILE A 108 -12.29 0.71 -16.25
CA ILE A 108 -12.61 0.45 -17.65
C ILE A 108 -12.95 -1.03 -17.90
N ALA A 109 -13.85 -1.58 -17.09
CA ALA A 109 -14.63 -2.80 -17.31
C ALA A 109 -15.48 -3.07 -16.08
#